data_AF-A0AA50PA15-F1
#
_entry.id   AF-A0AA50PA15-F1
#
_cell.length_a   1.000
_cell.length_b   1.000
_cell.length_c   1.000
_cell.angle_alpha   90.00
_cell.angle_beta   90.00
_cell.angle_gamma   90.00
#
_symmetry.space_group_name_H-M   'P 1'
#
loop_
_entity.id
_entity.type
_entity.pdbx_description
1 polymer ?
#
loop_
_entity_poly.entity_id
_entity_poly.type
_entity_poly.pdbx_seq_one_letter_code
_entity_poly.pdbx_strand_id
1 'polypeptide(L)'
;DTIYVGPIPEGRHMFVFQAPPPDVNRIPENDALGVTVVLLTCSYRGQEFVRVGYFINNEYSESEPELRENPPAKPQFDKVVRNILASEPRVTRFKINWAEP
;
A
#
# COMPACT_ATOMS: atom_id res chain seq x y z
N ASP A 1 5.13 -4.28 -6.60
CA ASP A 1 5.19 -5.62 -7.21
C ASP A 1 3.95 -5.83 -8.07
N THR A 2 3.97 -6.76 -9.02
CA THR A 2 2.87 -7.03 -9.94
C THR A 2 2.75 -8.53 -10.18
N ILE A 3 1.53 -9.07 -10.00
CA ILE A 3 1.21 -10.44 -10.34
C ILE A 3 0.27 -10.49 -11.54
N TYR A 4 0.49 -11.48 -12.41
CA TYR A 4 -0.41 -11.80 -13.50
C TYR A 4 -1.17 -13.07 -13.14
N VAL A 5 -2.50 -13.02 -13.25
CA VAL A 5 -3.36 -14.15 -12.95
C VAL A 5 -4.14 -14.47 -14.22
N GLY A 6 -3.95 -15.67 -14.77
CA GLY A 6 -4.67 -16.09 -15.98
C GLY A 6 -4.20 -17.44 -16.53
N PRO A 7 -5.05 -18.13 -17.31
CA PRO A 7 -6.45 -17.78 -17.65
C PRO A 7 -7.40 -17.92 -16.44
N ILE A 8 -8.35 -16.98 -16.29
CA ILE A 8 -9.32 -16.98 -15.18
C ILE A 8 -10.66 -17.53 -15.68
N PRO A 9 -11.11 -18.72 -15.21
CA PRO A 9 -12.44 -19.22 -15.52
C PRO A 9 -13.51 -18.40 -14.78
N GLU A 10 -14.74 -18.46 -15.27
CA GLU A 10 -15.87 -17.82 -14.59
C GLU A 10 -16.02 -18.35 -13.16
N GLY A 11 -16.26 -17.45 -12.21
CA GLY A 11 -16.45 -17.79 -10.82
C GLY A 11 -15.73 -16.83 -9.87
N ARG A 12 -15.74 -17.20 -8.59
CA ARG A 12 -15.06 -16.45 -7.53
C ARG A 12 -13.69 -17.07 -7.25
N HIS A 13 -12.66 -16.24 -7.35
CA HIS A 13 -11.28 -16.63 -7.09
C HIS A 13 -10.72 -15.87 -5.89
N MET A 14 -9.81 -16.50 -5.16
CA MET A 14 -9.08 -15.90 -4.05
C MET A 14 -7.61 -16.28 -4.19
N PHE A 15 -6.73 -15.32 -3.99
CA PHE A 15 -5.29 -15.52 -4.02
C PHE A 15 -4.65 -14.69 -2.90
N VAL A 16 -3.45 -15.11 -2.50
CA VAL A 16 -2.61 -14.35 -1.58
C VAL A 16 -1.60 -13.55 -2.39
N PHE A 17 -1.54 -12.25 -2.14
CA PHE A 17 -0.52 -11.38 -2.72
C PHE A 17 0.43 -10.93 -1.62
N GLN A 18 1.72 -11.24 -1.78
CA GLN A 18 2.78 -10.82 -0.89
C GLN A 18 3.78 -10.01 -1.68
N ALA A 19 4.22 -8.89 -1.11
CA ALA A 19 5.18 -7.97 -1.73
C ALA A 19 6.22 -7.53 -0.70
N PRO A 20 7.48 -7.30 -1.10
CA PRO A 20 8.48 -6.74 -0.21
C PRO A 20 8.13 -5.28 0.20
N PRO A 21 8.68 -4.78 1.31
CA PRO A 21 8.51 -3.38 1.72
C PRO A 21 9.14 -2.42 0.70
N PRO A 22 8.76 -1.12 0.72
CA PRO A 22 9.43 -0.10 -0.08
C PRO A 22 10.88 0.10 0.38
N ASP A 23 11.73 0.56 -0.54
CA ASP A 23 13.10 0.99 -0.24
C ASP A 23 13.06 2.34 0.51
N VAL A 24 13.49 2.32 1.76
CA VAL A 24 13.48 3.47 2.66
C VAL A 24 14.39 4.61 2.20
N ASN A 25 15.44 4.32 1.41
CA ASN A 25 16.34 5.35 0.89
C ASN A 25 15.69 6.22 -0.20
N ARG A 26 14.55 5.78 -0.72
CA ARG A 26 13.78 6.50 -1.75
C ARG A 26 12.61 7.28 -1.16
N ILE A 27 12.39 7.19 0.15
CA ILE A 27 11.32 7.90 0.84
C ILE A 27 11.86 9.26 1.27
N PRO A 28 11.20 10.38 0.89
CA PRO A 28 11.56 11.70 1.40
C PRO A 28 11.50 11.73 2.94
N GLU A 29 12.45 12.39 3.59
CA GLU A 29 12.53 12.41 5.07
C GLU A 29 11.23 12.94 5.71
N ASN A 30 10.58 13.91 5.07
CA ASN A 30 9.31 14.49 5.52
C ASN A 30 8.11 13.54 5.38
N ASP A 31 8.20 12.50 4.55
CA ASP A 31 7.14 11.53 4.29
C ASP A 31 7.36 10.21 5.06
N ALA A 32 8.47 10.11 5.81
CA ALA A 32 8.84 8.89 6.53
C ALA A 32 7.87 8.57 7.69
N LEU A 33 7.29 9.60 8.31
CA LEU A 33 6.37 9.50 9.44
C LEU A 33 5.02 10.12 9.08
N GLY A 34 3.98 9.68 9.78
CA GLY A 34 2.61 10.11 9.57
C GLY A 34 1.85 9.25 8.57
N VAL A 35 0.77 9.82 8.03
CA VAL A 35 -0.20 9.09 7.22
C VAL A 35 0.24 9.02 5.76
N THR A 36 0.27 7.82 5.22
CA THR A 36 0.46 7.52 3.80
C THR A 36 -0.58 6.49 3.33
N VAL A 37 -0.47 6.02 2.09
CA VAL A 37 -1.39 5.02 1.53
C VAL A 37 -0.65 3.91 0.80
N VAL A 38 -1.18 2.69 0.91
CA VAL A 38 -0.86 1.60 -0.04
C VAL A 38 -2.02 1.44 -1.02
N LEU A 39 -1.70 1.30 -2.30
CA LEU A 39 -2.67 1.15 -3.37
C LEU A 39 -2.50 -0.23 -4.03
N LEU A 40 -3.55 -1.03 -4.00
CA LEU A 40 -3.68 -2.20 -4.86
C LEU A 40 -4.45 -1.79 -6.12
N THR A 41 -3.79 -1.90 -7.26
CA THR A 41 -4.37 -1.56 -8.56
C THR A 41 -4.55 -2.82 -9.38
N CYS A 42 -5.77 -3.10 -9.83
CA CYS A 42 -6.05 -4.21 -10.73
C CYS A 42 -6.32 -3.68 -12.13
N SER A 43 -5.65 -4.26 -13.11
CA SER A 43 -5.81 -3.91 -14.51
C SER A 43 -6.13 -5.14 -15.35
N TYR A 44 -6.88 -4.93 -16.42
CA TYR A 44 -7.12 -5.91 -17.47
C TYR A 44 -6.77 -5.25 -18.81
N ARG A 45 -5.91 -5.91 -19.61
CA ARG A 45 -5.39 -5.35 -20.87
C ARG A 45 -4.82 -3.93 -20.72
N GLY A 46 -4.08 -3.67 -19.63
CA GLY A 46 -3.50 -2.36 -19.34
C GLY A 46 -4.50 -1.29 -18.88
N GLN A 47 -5.80 -1.58 -18.87
CA GLN A 47 -6.83 -0.69 -18.35
C GLN A 47 -7.12 -1.01 -16.89
N GLU A 48 -6.90 -0.04 -16.00
CA GLU A 48 -7.25 -0.15 -14.58
C GLU A 48 -8.77 -0.19 -14.42
N PHE A 49 -9.31 -1.21 -13.75
CA PHE A 49 -10.74 -1.34 -13.49
C PHE A 49 -11.12 -1.20 -12.02
N VAL A 50 -10.17 -1.42 -11.10
CA VAL A 50 -10.37 -1.17 -9.66
C VAL A 50 -9.07 -0.78 -8.98
N ARG A 51 -9.19 0.16 -8.04
CA ARG A 51 -8.15 0.57 -7.10
C ARG A 51 -8.68 0.41 -5.68
N VAL A 52 -7.89 -0.22 -4.83
CA VAL A 52 -8.16 -0.35 -3.41
C VAL A 52 -7.02 0.31 -2.64
N GLY A 53 -7.34 1.37 -1.91
CA GLY A 53 -6.40 2.09 -1.06
C GLY A 53 -6.61 1.79 0.41
N TYR A 54 -5.52 1.61 1.15
CA TYR A 54 -5.53 1.55 2.61
C TYR A 54 -4.66 2.66 3.16
N PHE A 55 -5.18 3.39 4.16
CA PHE A 55 -4.36 4.32 4.93
C PHE A 55 -3.38 3.55 5.80
N ILE A 56 -2.16 4.07 5.87
CA ILE A 56 -1.07 3.55 6.69
C ILE A 56 -0.61 4.71 7.58
N ASN A 57 -0.56 4.51 8.88
CA ASN A 57 0.11 5.41 9.79
C ASN A 57 1.51 4.86 10.09
N ASN A 58 2.56 5.63 9.78
CA ASN A 58 3.94 5.31 10.13
C ASN A 58 4.32 6.13 11.37
N GLU A 59 4.66 5.46 12.46
CA GLU A 59 5.06 6.13 13.69
C GLU A 59 6.19 5.37 14.39
N TYR A 60 6.96 6.06 15.24
CA TYR A 60 7.92 5.38 16.09
C TYR A 60 7.20 4.44 17.05
N SER A 61 7.83 3.29 17.31
CA SER A 61 7.27 2.29 18.22
C SER A 61 7.00 2.87 19.61
N GLU A 62 6.02 2.30 20.30
CA GLU A 62 5.70 2.69 21.69
C GLU A 62 6.87 2.46 22.65
N SER A 63 7.80 1.57 22.29
CA SER A 63 9.04 1.33 23.05
C SER A 63 10.05 2.48 22.95
N GLU A 64 9.84 3.48 22.09
CA GLU A 64 10.76 4.60 21.85
C GLU A 64 10.05 5.96 22.07
N PRO A 65 9.55 6.25 23.29
CA PRO A 65 8.74 7.44 23.57
C PRO A 65 9.48 8.76 23.29
N GLU A 66 10.78 8.80 23.54
CA GLU A 66 11.60 10.00 23.30
C GLU A 66 11.64 10.39 21.81
N LEU A 67 11.61 9.43 20.89
CA LEU A 67 11.61 9.70 19.45
C LEU A 67 10.27 10.27 18.97
N ARG A 68 9.19 10.02 19.69
CA ARG A 68 7.86 10.58 19.40
C ARG A 68 7.74 12.03 19.86
N GLU A 69 8.25 12.32 21.06
CA GLU A 69 8.23 13.67 21.63
C GLU A 69 9.26 14.60 20.97
N ASN A 70 10.44 14.06 20.66
CA ASN A 70 11.55 14.80 20.08
C ASN A 70 12.09 14.05 18.84
N PRO A 71 11.36 14.09 17.71
CA PRO A 71 11.77 13.35 16.52
C PRO A 71 13.13 13.87 16.00
N PRO A 72 14.06 12.96 15.68
CA PRO A 72 15.35 13.34 15.11
C PRO A 72 15.16 13.96 13.72
N ALA A 73 16.13 14.78 13.29
CA ALA A 73 16.10 15.38 11.95
C ALA A 73 16.10 14.34 10.82
N LYS A 74 16.78 13.20 11.04
CA LYS A 74 16.78 12.06 10.12
C LYS A 74 15.94 10.91 10.69
N PRO A 75 14.92 10.42 9.95
CA PRO A 75 14.11 9.29 10.38
C PRO A 75 14.93 8.02 10.62
N GLN A 76 14.58 7.28 11.68
CA GLN A 76 15.19 5.99 12.03
C GLN A 76 14.21 4.87 11.66
N PHE A 77 14.24 4.45 10.39
CA PHE A 77 13.23 3.55 9.80
C PHE A 77 13.15 2.16 10.48
N ASP A 78 14.23 1.71 11.10
CA ASP A 78 14.30 0.48 11.89
C ASP A 78 13.42 0.51 13.14
N LYS A 79 13.07 1.71 13.62
CA LYS A 79 12.22 1.95 14.79
C LYS A 79 10.80 2.39 14.43
N VAL A 80 10.47 2.42 13.15
CA VAL A 80 9.14 2.82 12.66
C VAL A 80 8.25 1.60 12.53
N VAL A 81 7.06 1.67 13.10
CA VAL A 81 6.00 0.68 13.00
C VAL A 81 4.91 1.22 12.07
N ARG A 82 4.30 0.32 11.29
CA ARG A 82 3.26 0.68 10.32
C ARG A 82 1.93 0.10 10.75
N ASN A 83 0.95 0.97 10.93
CA ASN A 83 -0.41 0.62 11.27
C ASN A 83 -1.30 0.81 10.05
N ILE A 84 -1.80 -0.30 9.48
CA ILE A 84 -2.66 -0.28 8.28
C ILE A 84 -4.13 -0.25 8.73
N LEU A 85 -4.89 0.74 8.29
CA LEU A 85 -6.33 0.82 8.53
C LEU A 85 -7.09 -0.13 7.59
N ALA A 86 -6.94 -1.44 7.84
CA ALA A 86 -7.48 -2.50 6.99
C ALA A 86 -9.02 -2.56 7.00
N SER A 87 -9.67 -2.05 8.05
CA SER A 87 -11.13 -2.05 8.22
C SER A 87 -11.85 -1.03 7.33
N GLU A 88 -11.17 0.01 6.85
CA GLU A 88 -11.76 1.09 6.06
C GLU A 88 -11.06 1.29 4.70
N PRO A 89 -11.09 0.29 3.79
CA PRO A 89 -10.54 0.44 2.46
C PRO A 89 -11.28 1.51 1.66
N ARG A 90 -10.53 2.28 0.87
CA ARG A 90 -11.08 3.18 -0.14
C ARG A 90 -11.07 2.49 -1.50
N VAL A 91 -12.26 2.17 -2.01
CA VAL A 91 -12.41 1.45 -3.27
C VAL A 91 -12.87 2.43 -4.35
N THR A 92 -12.10 2.53 -5.43
CA THR A 92 -12.46 3.27 -6.64
C THR A 92 -12.60 2.29 -7.80
N ARG A 93 -13.69 2.40 -8.57
CA ARG A 93 -13.97 1.54 -9.72
C ARG A 93 -13.97 2.37 -10.99
N PHE A 94 -13.39 1.82 -12.04
CA PHE A 94 -13.30 2.45 -13.35
C PHE A 94 -14.01 1.57 -14.37
N LYS A 95 -14.76 2.19 -15.29
CA LYS A 95 -15.32 1.48 -16.44
C LYS A 95 -14.21 1.28 -17.47
N ILE A 96 -14.07 0.06 -17.98
CA ILE A 96 -13.07 -0.29 -19.00
C ILE A 96 -13.71 -1.11 -20.12
N ASN A 97 -13.02 -1.23 -21.24
CA ASN A 97 -13.41 -2.15 -22.31
C ASN A 97 -12.91 -3.57 -22.02
N TRP A 98 -13.83 -4.52 -21.86
CA TRP A 98 -13.53 -5.92 -21.57
C TRP A 98 -13.44 -6.79 -22.82
N ALA A 99 -14.13 -6.41 -23.90
CA ALA A 99 -14.43 -7.28 -25.03
C ALA A 99 -13.58 -6.98 -26.27
N GLU A 100 -13.18 -5.73 -26.53
CA GLU A 100 -12.51 -5.38 -27.79
C GLU A 100 -10.97 -5.35 -27.64
N PRO A 101 -10.22 -5.74 -28.69
CA PRO A 101 -8.78 -5.52 -28.80
C PRO A 101 -8.42 -4.02 -28.85
#